data_AF-A0A9N9QIN5-F1
#
_entry.id   AF-A0A9N9QIN5-F1
#
_cell.length_a   1.000
_cell.length_b   1.000
_cell.length_c   1.000
_cell.angle_alpha   90.00
_cell.angle_beta   90.00
_cell.angle_gamma   90.00
#
_symmetry.space_group_name_H-M   'P 1'
#
loop_
_entity.id
_entity.type
_entity.pdbx_description
1 polymer ?
#
loop_
_entity_poly.entity_id
_entity_poly.type
_entity_poly.pdbx_seq_one_letter_code
_entity_poly.pdbx_strand_id
1 'polypeptide(L)'
;MAGTKDATSKNLTMIKQDIRKTQKIMAIYKVGVFQTVITYFAKPLFVINEEYRLPMASYFPWNIETSTNFLFTYVLQVVLITSAALLNTSIDVCFAIFCTIVSTELRVLKNNLMNMDYSPLNRNVKIELRGKNVDSSSSGKLSVSSPVAENHDSENNLDLDSANEILLLDDQQVNVAVVGEDGKPNDTIVAKVIDIEVSNNDLMEKTKKLDEKLNFILVRWNNLEIAGSTATKNAVADFSKLPTLPLSSKKYHQLTIGVSVCVFDLPH
;
A
#
# COMPACT_ATOMS: atom_id res chain seq x y z
N MET A 1 -22.79 0.51 27.29
CA MET A 1 -22.53 0.40 25.83
C MET A 1 -22.53 1.74 25.07
N ALA A 2 -22.70 2.92 25.69
CA ALA A 2 -22.72 4.20 24.96
C ALA A 2 -21.33 4.71 24.50
N GLY A 3 -20.22 4.27 25.13
CA GLY A 3 -18.88 4.82 24.86
C GLY A 3 -18.19 4.35 23.57
N THR A 4 -18.59 3.23 22.98
CA THR A 4 -17.91 2.66 21.80
C THR A 4 -18.29 3.36 20.50
N LYS A 5 -19.50 3.93 20.41
CA LYS A 5 -19.97 4.63 19.20
C LYS A 5 -19.21 5.94 18.95
N ASP A 6 -18.83 6.65 20.01
CA ASP A 6 -18.08 7.90 19.89
C ASP A 6 -16.63 7.68 19.42
N ALA A 7 -15.98 6.62 19.88
CA ALA A 7 -14.62 6.27 19.46
C ALA A 7 -14.54 5.98 17.96
N THR A 8 -15.50 5.21 17.43
CA THR A 8 -15.56 4.86 16.01
C THR A 8 -15.82 6.08 15.13
N SER A 9 -16.71 6.98 15.56
CA SER A 9 -17.00 8.24 14.85
C SER A 9 -15.74 9.10 14.74
N LYS A 10 -15.01 9.26 15.84
CA LYS A 10 -13.75 10.02 15.88
C LYS A 10 -12.71 9.43 14.93
N ASN A 11 -12.50 8.11 14.95
CA ASN A 11 -11.55 7.44 14.05
C ASN A 11 -11.90 7.66 12.57
N LEU A 12 -13.18 7.58 12.20
CA LEU A 12 -13.63 7.82 10.83
C LEU A 12 -13.33 9.25 10.35
N THR A 13 -13.50 10.24 11.23
CA THR A 13 -13.19 11.64 10.89
C THR A 13 -11.69 11.87 10.66
N MET A 14 -10.83 11.24 11.47
CA MET A 14 -9.37 11.31 11.31
C MET A 14 -8.93 10.68 9.98
N ILE A 15 -9.46 9.49 9.65
CA ILE A 15 -9.14 8.79 8.38
C ILE A 15 -9.54 9.64 7.17
N LYS A 16 -10.75 10.22 7.18
CA LYS A 16 -11.21 11.09 6.08
C LYS A 16 -10.33 12.32 5.90
N GLN A 17 -9.83 12.90 6.99
CA GLN A 17 -8.95 14.06 6.93
C GLN A 17 -7.59 13.72 6.32
N ASP A 18 -7.02 12.57 6.67
CA ASP A 18 -5.74 12.12 6.13
C ASP A 18 -5.85 11.79 4.63
N ILE A 19 -6.92 11.10 4.20
CA ILE A 19 -7.18 10.85 2.77
C ILE A 19 -7.28 12.15 1.97
N ARG A 20 -7.98 13.17 2.50
CA ARG A 20 -8.09 14.47 1.81
C ARG A 20 -6.75 15.19 1.70
N LYS A 21 -5.89 15.09 2.71
CA LYS A 21 -4.54 15.66 2.66
C LYS A 21 -3.70 14.96 1.60
N THR A 22 -3.71 13.63 1.56
CA THR A 22 -3.00 12.84 0.55
C THR A 22 -3.48 13.17 -0.87
N GLN A 23 -4.79 13.35 -1.07
CA GLN A 23 -5.34 13.78 -2.37
C GLN A 23 -4.82 15.16 -2.81
N LYS A 24 -4.69 16.12 -1.90
CA LYS A 24 -4.13 17.45 -2.23
C LYS A 24 -2.65 17.37 -2.62
N ILE A 25 -1.86 16.60 -1.86
CA ILE A 25 -0.42 16.40 -2.16
C ILE A 25 -0.27 15.74 -3.54
N MET A 26 -1.10 14.75 -3.85
CA MET A 26 -1.11 14.08 -5.15
C MET A 26 -1.47 15.02 -6.31
N ALA A 27 -2.43 15.93 -6.10
CA ALA A 27 -2.76 16.92 -7.10
C ALA A 27 -1.58 17.86 -7.39
N ILE A 28 -0.89 18.33 -6.35
CA ILE A 28 0.31 19.17 -6.48
C ILE A 28 1.42 18.41 -7.22
N TYR A 29 1.66 17.15 -6.87
CA TYR A 29 2.66 16.30 -7.54
C TYR A 29 2.37 16.16 -9.04
N LYS A 30 1.12 15.87 -9.41
CA LYS A 30 0.71 15.77 -10.82
C LYS A 30 0.94 17.06 -11.59
N VAL A 31 0.58 18.21 -11.00
CA VAL A 31 0.83 19.52 -11.63
C VAL A 31 2.34 19.75 -11.81
N GLY A 32 3.16 19.37 -10.83
CA GLY A 32 4.61 19.44 -10.93
C GLY A 32 5.16 18.62 -12.12
N VAL A 33 4.67 17.39 -12.30
CA VAL A 33 5.08 16.53 -13.42
C VAL A 33 4.62 17.11 -14.77
N PHE A 34 3.40 17.64 -14.87
CA PHE A 34 2.98 18.32 -16.09
C PHE A 34 3.86 19.54 -16.40
N GLN A 35 4.25 20.31 -15.38
CA GLN A 35 5.12 21.47 -15.54
C GLN A 35 6.52 21.07 -16.05
N THR A 36 7.10 19.98 -15.55
CA THR A 36 8.42 19.51 -16.01
C THR A 36 8.36 19.03 -17.45
N VAL A 37 7.31 18.30 -17.82
CA VAL A 37 7.06 17.85 -19.21
C VAL A 37 6.93 19.04 -20.16
N ILE A 38 6.12 20.06 -19.81
CA ILE A 38 5.98 21.28 -20.60
C ILE A 38 7.32 22.00 -20.75
N THR A 39 8.08 22.15 -19.66
CA THR A 39 9.37 22.82 -19.67
C THR A 39 10.37 22.10 -20.58
N TYR A 40 10.37 20.76 -20.56
CA TYR A 40 11.24 19.94 -21.40
C TYR A 40 10.95 20.12 -22.89
N PHE A 41 9.68 20.20 -23.27
CA PHE A 41 9.27 20.44 -24.67
C PHE A 41 9.37 21.89 -25.12
N ALA A 42 9.25 22.84 -24.19
CA ALA A 42 9.39 24.25 -24.52
C ALA A 42 10.84 24.62 -24.85
N LYS A 43 11.82 23.98 -24.21
CA LYS A 43 13.25 24.25 -24.40
C LYS A 43 13.70 24.23 -25.89
N PRO A 44 13.43 23.19 -26.69
CA PRO A 44 13.81 23.19 -28.11
C PRO A 44 13.06 24.25 -28.94
N LEU A 45 11.86 24.66 -28.56
CA LEU A 45 11.09 25.69 -29.28
C LEU A 45 11.67 27.10 -29.12
N PHE A 46 12.38 27.37 -28.03
CA PHE A 46 12.99 28.69 -27.78
C PHE A 46 14.37 28.88 -28.43
N VAL A 47 14.98 27.82 -28.96
CA VAL A 47 16.28 27.89 -29.64
C VAL A 47 16.05 28.10 -31.14
N ILE A 48 15.83 29.35 -31.54
CA ILE A 48 15.39 29.75 -32.89
C ILE A 48 16.49 29.57 -33.98
N ASN A 49 17.75 29.36 -33.58
CA ASN A 49 18.90 29.41 -34.50
C ASN A 49 19.67 28.08 -34.64
N GLU A 50 19.18 26.97 -34.07
CA GLU A 50 19.83 25.67 -34.21
C GLU A 50 19.01 24.75 -35.14
N GLU A 51 19.72 24.07 -36.05
CA GLU A 51 19.17 23.02 -36.91
C GLU A 51 18.31 22.04 -36.11
N TYR A 52 17.10 21.75 -36.60
CA TYR A 52 16.10 20.80 -36.08
C TYR A 52 16.60 19.85 -34.97
N ARG A 53 16.55 20.28 -33.71
CA ARG A 53 16.91 19.44 -32.55
C ARG A 53 15.68 18.75 -31.98
N LEU A 54 15.75 17.42 -31.91
CA LEU A 54 14.76 16.60 -31.23
C LEU A 54 14.88 16.76 -29.69
N PRO A 55 13.76 16.69 -28.94
CA PRO A 55 13.79 16.73 -27.47
C PRO A 55 14.74 15.71 -26.85
N MET A 56 14.82 14.51 -27.45
CA MET A 56 15.80 13.48 -27.08
C MET A 56 16.58 13.03 -28.31
N ALA A 57 17.89 12.90 -28.14
CA ALA A 57 18.74 12.26 -29.14
C ALA A 57 18.35 10.78 -29.24
N SER A 58 17.89 10.35 -30.40
CA SER A 58 17.53 8.96 -30.69
C SER A 58 17.84 8.65 -32.14
N TYR A 59 18.23 7.40 -32.41
CA TYR A 59 18.49 6.94 -33.76
C TYR A 59 17.17 6.52 -34.42
N PHE A 60 16.89 7.08 -35.60
CA PHE A 60 15.71 6.73 -36.39
C PHE A 60 16.14 6.17 -37.76
N PRO A 61 15.43 5.15 -38.29
CA PRO A 61 15.78 4.55 -39.58
C PRO A 61 15.38 5.41 -40.79
N TRP A 62 14.71 6.55 -40.58
CA TRP A 62 14.33 7.52 -41.61
C TRP A 62 15.12 8.83 -41.48
N ASN A 63 15.25 9.57 -42.58
CA ASN A 63 15.90 10.87 -42.56
C ASN A 63 15.02 11.93 -41.87
N ILE A 64 15.58 12.56 -40.83
CA ILE A 64 14.96 13.63 -40.03
C ILE A 64 15.16 15.03 -40.62
N GLU A 65 15.97 15.16 -41.68
CA GLU A 65 16.17 16.44 -42.40
C GLU A 65 14.89 16.92 -43.10
N THR A 66 13.97 16.00 -43.42
CA THR A 66 12.67 16.34 -44.00
C THR A 66 11.70 16.83 -42.92
N SER A 67 11.12 18.02 -43.10
CA SER A 67 10.22 18.68 -42.13
C SER A 67 9.07 17.79 -41.64
N THR A 68 8.45 17.00 -42.52
CA THR A 68 7.35 16.09 -42.17
C THR A 68 7.80 14.97 -41.23
N ASN A 69 8.95 14.36 -41.50
CA ASN A 69 9.49 13.27 -40.67
C ASN A 69 9.97 13.80 -39.32
N PHE A 70 10.55 15.00 -39.30
CA PHE A 70 10.92 15.69 -38.06
C PHE A 70 9.70 15.90 -37.17
N LEU A 71 8.63 16.51 -37.70
CA LEU A 71 7.41 16.79 -36.93
C LEU A 71 6.77 15.50 -36.39
N PHE A 72 6.69 14.47 -37.22
CA PHE A 72 6.17 13.16 -36.80
C PHE A 72 6.99 12.57 -35.64
N THR A 73 8.31 12.57 -35.78
CA THR A 73 9.24 12.07 -34.75
C THR A 73 9.15 12.88 -33.46
N TYR A 74 9.02 14.21 -33.58
CA TYR A 74 8.84 15.12 -32.46
C TYR A 74 7.56 14.79 -31.68
N VAL A 75 6.42 14.67 -32.37
CA VAL A 75 5.13 14.32 -31.73
C VAL A 75 5.20 12.93 -31.09
N LEU A 76 5.83 11.96 -31.76
CA LEU A 76 6.00 10.61 -31.21
C LEU A 76 6.82 10.65 -29.90
N GLN A 77 7.96 11.34 -29.88
CA GLN A 77 8.77 11.50 -28.67
C GLN A 77 7.98 12.21 -27.56
N VAL A 78 7.20 13.23 -27.90
CA VAL A 78 6.35 13.94 -26.94
C VAL A 78 5.36 12.99 -26.27
N VAL A 79 4.65 12.20 -27.06
CA VAL A 79 3.67 11.23 -26.56
C VAL A 79 4.35 10.16 -25.71
N LEU A 80 5.48 9.62 -26.15
CA LEU A 80 6.23 8.58 -25.43
C LEU A 80 6.74 9.08 -24.08
N ILE A 81 7.41 10.23 -24.04
CA ILE A 81 7.91 10.82 -22.78
C ILE A 81 6.75 11.14 -21.84
N THR A 82 5.68 11.73 -22.36
CA THR A 82 4.50 12.05 -21.54
C THR A 82 3.88 10.78 -20.96
N SER A 83 3.77 9.72 -21.76
CA SER A 83 3.22 8.44 -21.31
C SER A 83 4.11 7.78 -20.26
N ALA A 84 5.43 7.79 -20.46
CA ALA A 84 6.40 7.27 -19.50
C ALA A 84 6.34 8.04 -18.17
N ALA A 85 6.29 9.38 -18.23
CA ALA A 85 6.16 10.23 -17.04
C ALA A 85 4.85 9.96 -16.29
N LEU A 86 3.73 9.82 -17.00
CA LEU A 86 2.43 9.51 -16.40
C LEU A 86 2.41 8.12 -15.74
N LEU A 87 2.99 7.11 -16.38
CA LEU A 87 3.08 5.76 -15.81
C LEU A 87 3.96 5.75 -14.55
N ASN A 88 5.14 6.38 -14.60
CA ASN A 88 6.02 6.49 -13.44
C ASN A 88 5.33 7.20 -12.26
N THR A 89 4.72 8.36 -12.54
CA THR A 89 3.93 9.13 -11.56
C THR A 89 2.78 8.30 -10.99
N SER A 90 2.14 7.47 -11.80
CA SER A 90 1.04 6.61 -11.34
C SER A 90 1.51 5.54 -10.37
N ILE A 91 2.68 4.95 -10.61
CA ILE A 91 3.30 3.97 -9.69
C ILE A 91 3.64 4.64 -8.35
N ASP A 92 4.30 5.81 -8.37
CA ASP A 92 4.63 6.56 -7.15
C ASP A 92 3.37 6.90 -6.34
N VAL A 93 2.31 7.33 -7.03
CA VAL A 93 1.02 7.66 -6.41
C VAL A 93 0.36 6.43 -5.79
N CYS A 94 0.34 5.30 -6.50
CA CYS A 94 -0.17 4.04 -5.97
C CYS A 94 0.59 3.62 -4.72
N PHE A 95 1.92 3.70 -4.75
CA PHE A 95 2.77 3.39 -3.61
C PHE A 95 2.50 4.32 -2.42
N ALA A 96 2.37 5.62 -2.64
CA ALA A 96 2.05 6.58 -1.60
C ALA A 96 0.68 6.34 -0.94
N ILE A 97 -0.33 5.97 -1.74
CA ILE A 97 -1.66 5.57 -1.22
C ILE A 97 -1.53 4.32 -0.36
N PHE A 98 -0.81 3.31 -0.84
CA PHE A 98 -0.62 2.05 -0.11
C PHE A 98 0.06 2.29 1.23
N CYS A 99 1.17 3.04 1.27
CA CYS A 99 1.84 3.42 2.51
C CYS A 99 0.93 4.20 3.46
N THR A 100 0.06 5.07 2.93
CA THR A 100 -0.92 5.81 3.74
C THR A 100 -1.94 4.88 4.37
N ILE A 101 -2.45 3.89 3.64
CA ILE A 101 -3.39 2.89 4.14
C ILE A 101 -2.74 2.07 5.25
N VAL A 102 -1.56 1.49 4.99
CA VAL A 102 -0.82 0.69 5.99
C VAL A 102 -0.54 1.50 7.25
N SER A 103 -0.08 2.75 7.11
CA SER A 103 0.17 3.64 8.25
C SER A 103 -1.10 3.96 9.06
N THR A 104 -2.25 4.02 8.39
CA THR A 104 -3.54 4.28 9.03
C THR A 104 -3.99 3.06 9.83
N GLU A 105 -3.90 1.86 9.24
CA GLU A 105 -4.24 0.60 9.92
C GLU A 105 -3.33 0.36 11.14
N LEU A 106 -2.02 0.59 11.01
CA LEU A 106 -1.09 0.51 12.13
C LEU A 106 -1.41 1.51 13.24
N ARG A 107 -1.88 2.71 12.89
CA ARG A 107 -2.29 3.72 13.88
C ARG A 107 -3.57 3.29 14.60
N VAL A 108 -4.54 2.70 13.90
CA VAL A 108 -5.75 2.15 14.50
C VAL A 108 -5.39 0.99 15.44
N LEU A 109 -4.53 0.08 15.01
CA LEU A 109 -4.04 -1.03 15.83
C LEU A 109 -3.34 -0.52 17.09
N LYS A 110 -2.43 0.46 16.96
CA LYS A 110 -1.77 1.09 18.10
C LYS A 110 -2.76 1.70 19.09
N ASN A 111 -3.77 2.42 18.60
CA ASN A 111 -4.81 2.99 19.45
C ASN A 111 -5.63 1.90 20.16
N ASN A 112 -5.94 0.80 19.48
CA ASN A 112 -6.66 -0.32 20.09
C ASN A 112 -5.82 -1.00 21.18
N LEU A 113 -4.52 -1.21 20.94
CA LEU A 113 -3.60 -1.77 21.92
C LEU A 113 -3.44 -0.87 23.15
N MET A 114 -3.33 0.46 22.97
CA MET A 114 -3.23 1.41 24.07
C MET A 114 -4.51 1.53 24.89
N ASN A 115 -5.67 1.25 24.29
CA ASN A 115 -6.97 1.30 24.96
C ASN A 115 -7.40 -0.05 25.54
N MET A 116 -6.63 -1.12 25.32
CA MET A 116 -6.92 -2.44 25.88
C MET A 116 -6.61 -2.40 27.38
N ASP A 117 -7.65 -2.43 28.21
CA ASP A 117 -7.47 -2.44 29.66
C ASP A 117 -6.94 -3.82 30.10
N TYR A 118 -5.64 -3.89 30.42
CA TYR A 118 -4.98 -5.10 30.95
C TYR A 118 -5.25 -5.31 32.45
N SER A 119 -6.03 -4.43 33.11
CA SER A 119 -6.38 -4.53 34.53
C SER A 119 -7.04 -5.85 34.97
N PRO A 120 -7.89 -6.55 34.19
CA PRO A 120 -8.44 -7.84 34.59
C PRO A 120 -7.40 -8.99 34.57
N LEU A 121 -6.46 -8.98 33.61
CA LEU A 121 -5.39 -9.98 33.57
C LEU A 121 -4.45 -9.81 34.77
N ASN A 122 -4.14 -8.55 35.12
CA ASN A 122 -3.33 -8.21 36.28
C ASN A 122 -4.03 -8.58 37.61
N ARG A 123 -5.37 -8.51 37.68
CA ARG A 123 -6.12 -8.99 38.86
C ARG A 123 -6.07 -10.50 39.01
N ASN A 124 -6.20 -11.26 37.92
CA ASN A 124 -6.16 -12.72 38.00
C ASN A 124 -4.78 -13.22 38.43
N VAL A 125 -3.70 -12.66 37.87
CA VAL A 125 -2.32 -12.96 38.31
C VAL A 125 -2.10 -12.58 39.78
N LYS A 126 -2.67 -11.45 40.23
CA LYS A 126 -2.57 -11.03 41.63
C LYS A 126 -3.33 -11.95 42.60
N ILE A 127 -4.48 -12.50 42.19
CA ILE A 127 -5.25 -13.45 43.01
C ILE A 127 -4.52 -14.79 43.11
N GLU A 128 -3.91 -15.26 42.02
CA GLU A 128 -3.15 -16.51 42.01
C GLU A 128 -1.86 -16.43 42.87
N LEU A 129 -1.16 -15.29 42.83
CA LEU A 129 -0.02 -15.03 43.73
C LEU A 129 -0.43 -14.87 45.20
N ARG A 130 -1.67 -14.44 45.50
CA ARG A 130 -2.19 -14.37 46.87
C ARG A 130 -2.68 -15.72 47.38
N GLY A 131 -3.26 -16.55 46.53
CA GLY A 131 -3.73 -17.90 46.89
C GLY A 131 -2.57 -18.84 47.24
N LYS A 132 -1.41 -18.70 46.57
CA LYS A 132 -0.24 -19.57 46.79
C LYS A 132 0.55 -19.26 48.06
N ASN A 133 0.23 -18.17 48.78
CA ASN A 133 0.98 -17.71 49.95
C ASN A 133 0.24 -17.96 51.28
N VAL A 134 -0.90 -18.67 51.27
CA VAL A 134 -1.70 -18.92 52.48
C VAL A 134 -1.33 -20.21 53.20
N ASP A 135 -0.59 -21.13 52.58
CA ASP A 135 -0.26 -22.43 53.21
C ASP A 135 1.19 -22.56 53.73
N SER A 136 1.98 -21.48 53.71
CA SER A 136 3.35 -21.49 54.25
C SER A 136 3.52 -20.60 55.49
N SER A 137 2.57 -20.69 56.43
CA SER A 137 2.86 -20.43 57.84
C SER A 137 3.65 -21.59 58.44
N SER A 138 4.90 -21.79 57.99
CA SER A 138 5.93 -22.44 58.80
C SER A 138 7.15 -21.53 58.86
N SER A 139 7.28 -20.88 60.00
CA SER A 139 8.44 -20.20 60.58
C SER A 139 9.77 -20.38 59.82
N GLY A 140 10.25 -19.30 59.19
CA GLY A 140 11.56 -19.26 58.53
C GLY A 140 12.05 -17.83 58.35
N LYS A 141 12.61 -17.25 59.42
CA LYS A 141 13.24 -15.92 59.43
C LYS A 141 14.55 -15.98 58.65
N LEU A 142 14.60 -15.47 57.42
CA LEU A 142 15.86 -15.22 56.72
C LEU A 142 15.88 -13.81 56.13
N SER A 143 16.78 -13.00 56.66
CA SER A 143 17.21 -11.71 56.14
C SER A 143 18.10 -11.93 54.92
N VAL A 144 17.74 -11.38 53.75
CA VAL A 144 18.71 -11.16 52.68
C VAL A 144 18.45 -9.83 51.99
N SER A 145 19.55 -9.12 51.83
CA SER A 145 19.77 -7.77 51.33
C SER A 145 19.52 -7.60 49.82
N SER A 146 19.18 -6.36 49.44
CA SER A 146 19.51 -5.72 48.14
C SER A 146 20.96 -6.04 47.73
N PRO A 147 21.39 -5.99 46.44
CA PRO A 147 21.20 -4.81 45.57
C PRO A 147 21.20 -5.07 44.03
N VAL A 148 21.24 -3.96 43.29
CA VAL A 148 21.90 -3.77 41.97
C VAL A 148 21.04 -3.86 40.70
N ALA A 149 21.11 -2.75 39.96
CA ALA A 149 20.65 -2.54 38.60
C ALA A 149 21.64 -3.11 37.59
N GLU A 150 21.16 -3.65 36.46
CA GLU A 150 21.96 -3.67 35.25
C GLU A 150 21.08 -3.70 33.99
N ASN A 151 21.40 -2.78 33.08
CA ASN A 151 20.90 -2.71 31.72
C ASN A 151 21.35 -3.94 30.94
N HIS A 152 20.53 -4.41 30.00
CA HIS A 152 21.07 -4.98 28.76
C HIS A 152 20.04 -4.93 27.63
N ASP A 153 20.37 -4.12 26.64
CA ASP A 153 19.78 -4.15 25.31
C ASP A 153 20.03 -5.53 24.68
N SER A 154 18.99 -6.15 24.12
CA SER A 154 19.09 -7.33 23.27
C SER A 154 18.15 -7.18 22.09
N GLU A 155 18.74 -7.10 20.90
CA GLU A 155 18.09 -7.05 19.60
C GLU A 155 17.25 -8.31 19.35
N ASN A 156 15.97 -8.13 19.01
CA ASN A 156 15.12 -9.19 18.50
C ASN A 156 15.39 -9.37 16.99
N ASN A 157 16.18 -10.38 16.64
CA ASN A 157 16.10 -11.04 15.34
C ASN A 157 14.87 -11.96 15.35
N LEU A 158 13.83 -11.59 14.60
CA LEU A 158 12.67 -12.44 14.32
C LEU A 158 12.88 -13.07 12.95
N ASP A 159 13.28 -14.34 12.96
CA ASP A 159 13.18 -15.25 11.82
C ASP A 159 11.71 -15.41 11.42
N LEU A 160 11.37 -14.80 10.29
CA LEU A 160 10.07 -14.87 9.64
C LEU A 160 10.08 -16.03 8.62
N ASP A 161 10.08 -17.28 9.07
CA ASP A 161 9.98 -18.41 8.10
C ASP A 161 9.23 -19.66 8.58
N SER A 162 8.49 -19.59 9.69
CA SER A 162 7.76 -20.77 10.22
C SER A 162 6.25 -20.59 10.39
N ALA A 163 5.62 -19.62 9.73
CA ALA A 163 4.20 -19.28 9.98
C ALA A 163 3.19 -19.81 8.93
N ASN A 164 3.58 -20.68 8.00
CA ASN A 164 2.68 -21.09 6.89
C ASN A 164 2.19 -22.55 6.92
N GLU A 165 2.31 -23.26 8.04
CA GLU A 165 1.86 -24.66 8.14
C GLU A 165 0.76 -24.90 9.20
N ILE A 166 -0.18 -23.95 9.34
CA ILE A 166 -1.38 -24.13 10.16
C ILE A 166 -2.58 -23.53 9.43
N LEU A 167 -3.14 -24.22 8.44
CA LEU A 167 -4.50 -23.97 7.95
C LEU A 167 -4.98 -25.13 7.08
N LEU A 168 -5.27 -26.25 7.75
CA LEU A 168 -6.13 -27.33 7.26
C LEU A 168 -6.66 -28.09 8.48
N LEU A 169 -7.37 -27.37 9.36
CA LEU A 169 -8.26 -27.99 10.34
C LEU A 169 -9.68 -27.66 9.90
N ASP A 170 -10.37 -28.72 9.47
CA ASP A 170 -11.78 -28.75 9.13
C ASP A 170 -12.65 -28.04 10.17
N ASP A 171 -13.76 -27.47 9.69
CA ASP A 171 -14.90 -26.88 10.42
C ASP A 171 -15.56 -27.87 11.40
N GLN A 172 -14.83 -28.38 12.39
CA GLN A 172 -15.44 -28.94 13.58
C GLN A 172 -15.96 -27.78 14.42
N GLN A 173 -17.28 -27.60 14.41
CA GLN A 173 -17.99 -26.78 15.39
C GLN A 173 -17.61 -27.25 16.80
N VAL A 174 -16.64 -26.58 17.42
CA VAL A 174 -16.27 -26.80 18.81
C VAL A 174 -17.38 -26.21 19.66
N ASN A 175 -18.36 -27.04 20.02
CA ASN A 175 -19.29 -26.74 21.10
C ASN A 175 -18.49 -26.74 22.42
N VAL A 176 -17.85 -25.60 22.72
CA VAL A 176 -17.21 -25.36 24.02
C VAL A 176 -18.33 -25.20 25.05
N ALA A 177 -18.74 -26.29 25.67
CA ALA A 177 -19.60 -26.24 26.84
C ALA A 177 -18.80 -25.67 28.01
N VAL A 178 -18.91 -24.35 28.23
CA VAL A 178 -18.34 -23.69 29.41
C VAL A 178 -19.23 -24.01 30.61
N VAL A 179 -18.95 -25.12 31.28
CA VAL A 179 -19.63 -25.53 32.52
C VAL A 179 -18.86 -24.93 33.71
N GLY A 180 -19.55 -24.15 34.54
CA GLY A 180 -18.98 -23.63 35.80
C GLY A 180 -18.76 -24.74 36.84
N GLU A 181 -17.95 -24.48 37.87
CA GLU A 181 -17.66 -25.44 38.96
C GLU A 181 -18.92 -25.93 39.70
N ASP A 182 -20.02 -25.18 39.63
CA ASP A 182 -21.33 -25.48 40.19
C ASP A 182 -22.28 -26.19 39.21
N GLY A 183 -21.79 -26.56 38.02
CA GLY A 183 -22.58 -27.24 36.98
C GLY A 183 -23.64 -26.35 36.34
N LYS A 184 -23.70 -25.05 36.69
CA LYS A 184 -24.61 -24.08 36.10
C LYS A 184 -23.90 -23.26 35.03
N PRO A 185 -24.57 -22.95 33.90
CA PRO A 185 -24.01 -22.06 32.89
C PRO A 185 -23.80 -20.68 33.51
N ASN A 186 -22.59 -20.16 33.38
CA ASN A 186 -22.29 -18.81 33.85
C ASN A 186 -22.88 -17.80 32.86
N ASP A 187 -24.07 -17.29 33.15
CA ASP A 187 -24.84 -16.37 32.29
C ASP A 187 -24.01 -15.16 31.81
N THR A 188 -23.02 -14.73 32.61
CA THR A 188 -22.12 -13.62 32.24
C THR A 188 -21.15 -14.02 31.12
N ILE A 189 -20.68 -15.26 31.11
CA ILE A 189 -19.79 -15.77 30.05
C ILE A 189 -20.60 -15.98 28.77
N VAL A 190 -21.80 -16.55 28.88
CA VAL A 190 -22.70 -16.76 27.73
C VAL A 190 -23.04 -15.44 27.03
N ALA A 191 -23.36 -14.39 27.80
CA ALA A 191 -23.62 -13.06 27.24
C ALA A 191 -22.41 -12.49 26.48
N LYS A 192 -21.19 -12.65 26.99
CA LYS A 192 -19.97 -12.19 26.32
C LYS A 192 -19.65 -12.97 25.05
N VAL A 193 -19.87 -14.28 25.05
CA VAL A 193 -19.68 -15.13 23.86
C VAL A 193 -20.62 -14.68 22.74
N ILE A 194 -21.90 -14.45 23.07
CA ILE A 194 -22.89 -13.94 22.12
C ILE A 194 -22.47 -12.57 21.56
N ASP A 195 -22.00 -11.65 22.41
CA ASP A 195 -21.53 -10.32 21.97
C ASP A 195 -20.32 -10.42 21.02
N ILE A 196 -19.39 -11.34 21.28
CA ILE A 196 -18.22 -11.59 20.41
C ILE A 196 -18.68 -12.14 19.06
N GLU A 197 -19.62 -13.09 19.07
CA GLU A 197 -20.12 -13.72 17.84
C GLU A 197 -20.87 -12.72 16.95
N VAL A 198 -21.70 -11.86 17.54
CA VAL A 198 -22.35 -10.76 16.82
C VAL A 198 -21.32 -9.79 16.23
N SER A 199 -20.26 -9.45 16.97
CA SER A 199 -19.19 -8.58 16.48
C SER A 199 -18.40 -9.22 15.33
N ASN A 200 -18.15 -10.52 15.36
CA ASN A 200 -17.45 -11.24 14.30
C ASN A 200 -18.29 -11.29 13.02
N ASN A 201 -19.61 -11.47 13.14
CA ASN A 201 -20.52 -11.46 12.00
C ASN A 201 -20.58 -10.07 11.30
N ASP A 202 -20.61 -8.97 12.07
CA ASP A 202 -20.53 -7.61 11.51
C ASP A 202 -19.18 -7.35 10.81
N LEU A 203 -18.09 -7.90 11.35
CA LEU A 203 -16.77 -7.80 10.73
C LEU A 203 -16.73 -8.55 9.38
N MET A 204 -17.28 -9.77 9.33
CA MET A 204 -17.39 -10.56 8.10
C MET A 204 -18.25 -9.87 7.03
N GLU A 205 -19.31 -9.17 7.43
CA GLU A 205 -20.14 -8.44 6.46
C GLU A 205 -19.37 -7.24 5.87
N LYS A 206 -18.58 -6.55 6.69
CA LYS A 206 -17.72 -5.45 6.23
C LYS A 206 -16.61 -5.93 5.30
N THR A 207 -16.00 -7.08 5.55
CA THR A 207 -14.98 -7.65 4.67
C THR A 207 -15.56 -8.05 3.32
N LYS A 208 -16.71 -8.74 3.29
CA LYS A 208 -17.42 -9.05 2.04
C LYS A 208 -17.74 -7.80 1.21
N LYS A 209 -18.21 -6.74 1.87
CA LYS A 209 -18.52 -5.46 1.20
C LYS A 209 -17.26 -4.76 0.67
N LEU A 210 -16.11 -4.98 1.30
CA LEU A 210 -14.83 -4.46 0.82
C LEU A 210 -14.36 -5.23 -0.41
N ASP A 211 -14.50 -6.56 -0.40
CA ASP A 211 -14.17 -7.41 -1.55
C ASP A 211 -15.02 -7.11 -2.78
N GLU A 212 -16.32 -6.84 -2.60
CA GLU A 212 -17.20 -6.40 -3.70
C GLU A 212 -16.73 -5.08 -4.31
N LYS A 213 -16.31 -4.12 -3.48
CA LYS A 213 -15.77 -2.83 -3.96
C LYS A 213 -14.44 -3.01 -4.66
N LEU A 214 -13.58 -3.90 -4.15
CA LEU A 214 -12.30 -4.21 -4.76
C LEU A 214 -12.50 -4.83 -6.15
N ASN A 215 -13.38 -5.82 -6.25
CA ASN A 215 -13.76 -6.46 -7.50
C ASN A 215 -14.35 -5.45 -8.50
N PHE A 216 -15.21 -4.53 -8.06
CA PHE A 216 -15.74 -3.48 -8.93
C PHE A 216 -14.64 -2.56 -9.48
N ILE A 217 -13.66 -2.17 -8.65
CA ILE A 217 -12.52 -1.36 -9.10
C ILE A 217 -11.66 -2.13 -10.10
N LEU A 218 -11.41 -3.41 -9.84
CA LEU A 218 -10.63 -4.30 -10.71
C LEU A 218 -11.28 -4.48 -12.09
N VAL A 219 -12.59 -4.73 -12.14
CA VAL A 219 -13.35 -4.80 -13.39
C VAL A 219 -13.29 -3.48 -14.15
N ARG A 220 -13.44 -2.35 -13.44
CA ARG A 220 -13.37 -1.03 -14.07
C ARG A 220 -11.99 -0.72 -14.63
N TRP A 221 -10.93 -1.13 -13.93
CA TRP A 221 -9.56 -1.01 -14.39
C TRP A 221 -9.31 -1.84 -15.66
N ASN A 222 -9.69 -3.12 -15.67
CA ASN A 222 -9.56 -3.98 -16.85
C ASN A 222 -10.33 -3.42 -18.05
N ASN A 223 -11.52 -2.86 -17.85
CA ASN A 223 -12.28 -2.23 -18.93
C ASN A 223 -11.60 -0.96 -19.49
N LEU A 224 -10.95 -0.16 -18.63
CA LEU A 224 -10.15 0.99 -19.05
C LEU A 224 -8.91 0.56 -19.84
N GLU A 225 -8.26 -0.52 -19.42
CA GLU A 225 -7.10 -1.09 -20.10
C GLU A 225 -7.48 -1.64 -21.49
N ILE A 226 -8.60 -2.37 -21.59
CA ILE A 226 -9.14 -2.84 -22.88
C ILE A 226 -9.52 -1.65 -23.76
N ALA A 227 -10.16 -0.61 -23.22
CA ALA A 227 -10.51 0.59 -23.98
C ALA A 227 -9.26 1.31 -24.53
N GLY A 228 -8.21 1.44 -23.71
CA GLY A 228 -6.91 1.98 -24.13
C GLY A 228 -6.22 1.11 -25.19
N SER A 229 -6.26 -0.22 -25.03
CA SER A 229 -5.72 -1.18 -26.00
C SER A 229 -6.47 -1.12 -27.34
N THR A 230 -7.79 -0.95 -27.30
CA THR A 230 -8.62 -0.86 -28.51
C THR A 230 -8.40 0.46 -29.23
N ALA A 231 -8.28 1.58 -28.49
CA ALA A 231 -7.96 2.88 -29.05
C ALA A 231 -6.58 2.89 -29.72
N THR A 232 -5.59 2.24 -29.11
CA THR A 232 -4.24 2.11 -29.69
C THR A 232 -4.21 1.17 -30.90
N LYS A 233 -4.92 0.04 -30.87
CA LYS A 233 -5.03 -0.86 -32.03
C LYS A 233 -5.69 -0.19 -33.23
N ASN A 234 -6.73 0.62 -33.00
CA ASN A 234 -7.41 1.36 -34.07
C ASN A 234 -6.48 2.44 -34.68
N ALA A 235 -5.69 3.12 -33.85
CA ALA A 235 -4.66 4.05 -34.34
C ALA A 235 -3.57 3.34 -35.15
N VAL A 236 -3.09 2.17 -34.69
CA VAL A 236 -2.09 1.36 -35.42
C VAL A 236 -2.64 0.81 -36.74
N ALA A 237 -3.91 0.42 -36.79
CA ALA A 237 -4.56 -0.05 -38.02
C ALA A 237 -4.62 1.05 -39.09
N ASP A 238 -4.87 2.30 -38.71
CA ASP A 238 -4.80 3.43 -39.66
C ASP A 238 -3.38 3.75 -40.10
N PHE A 239 -2.37 3.53 -39.25
CA PHE A 239 -0.96 3.66 -39.65
C PHE A 239 -0.52 2.61 -40.67
N SER A 240 -1.12 1.41 -40.67
CA SER A 240 -0.77 0.34 -41.61
C SER A 240 -1.20 0.61 -43.06
N LYS A 241 -2.03 1.64 -43.31
CA LYS A 241 -2.45 2.08 -44.64
C LYS A 241 -1.48 3.08 -45.29
N LEU A 242 -0.46 3.55 -44.58
CA LEU A 242 0.55 4.44 -45.15
C LEU A 242 1.47 3.66 -46.12
N PRO A 243 1.82 4.23 -47.28
CA PRO A 243 2.64 3.56 -48.28
C PRO A 243 4.01 3.19 -47.69
N THR A 244 4.35 1.91 -47.77
CA THR A 244 5.63 1.35 -47.32
C THR A 244 6.74 1.81 -48.25
N LEU A 245 7.65 2.64 -47.73
CA LEU A 245 8.85 3.07 -48.46
C LEU A 245 9.92 1.96 -48.41
N PRO A 246 10.66 1.73 -49.52
CA PRO A 246 11.68 0.69 -49.59
C PRO A 246 12.89 1.08 -48.72
N LEU A 247 13.08 0.36 -47.61
CA LEU A 247 14.24 0.50 -46.72
C LEU A 247 15.42 -0.30 -47.28
N SER A 248 16.49 0.43 -47.63
CA SER A 248 17.77 -0.12 -48.08
C SER A 248 18.55 -0.69 -46.90
N SER A 249 18.95 -1.96 -47.00
CA SER A 249 19.62 -2.70 -45.93
C SER A 249 21.10 -2.36 -45.85
N LYS A 250 21.51 -1.63 -44.81
CA LYS A 250 22.89 -1.67 -44.32
C LYS A 250 22.94 -1.83 -42.80
N LYS A 251 23.83 -2.75 -42.43
CA LYS A 251 24.18 -3.28 -41.10
C LYS A 251 24.15 -2.24 -39.97
N TYR A 252 23.47 -2.55 -38.86
CA TYR A 252 23.72 -1.89 -37.58
C TYR A 252 23.84 -2.92 -36.45
N HIS A 253 24.91 -2.72 -35.68
CA HIS A 253 25.29 -3.47 -34.49
C HIS A 253 24.29 -3.25 -33.35
N GLN A 254 24.12 -4.30 -32.56
CA GLN A 254 23.37 -4.34 -31.29
C GLN A 254 23.69 -3.13 -30.40
N LEU A 255 22.69 -2.29 -30.14
CA LEU A 255 22.72 -1.28 -29.08
C LEU A 255 21.65 -1.65 -28.05
N THR A 256 22.09 -2.26 -26.95
CA THR A 256 21.26 -2.56 -25.79
C THR A 256 20.77 -1.25 -25.16
N ILE A 257 19.49 -0.95 -25.31
CA ILE A 257 18.85 0.19 -24.63
C ILE A 257 18.61 -0.21 -23.18
N GLY A 258 19.57 0.12 -22.31
CA GLY A 258 19.34 0.18 -20.88
C GLY A 258 18.43 1.36 -20.60
N VAL A 259 17.21 1.09 -20.12
CA VAL A 259 16.34 2.11 -19.50
C VAL A 259 17.00 2.52 -18.19
N SER A 260 17.96 3.44 -18.27
CA SER A 260 18.54 4.07 -17.09
C SER A 260 17.52 5.06 -16.55
N VAL A 261 16.94 4.73 -15.40
CA VAL A 261 16.18 5.66 -14.57
C VAL A 261 17.18 6.75 -14.16
N CYS A 262 17.13 7.90 -14.82
CA CYS A 262 17.87 9.08 -14.37
C CYS A 262 17.29 9.52 -13.02
N VAL A 263 17.90 9.02 -11.94
CA VAL A 263 17.81 9.62 -10.62
C VAL A 263 18.40 11.03 -10.75
N PHE A 264 17.57 12.04 -10.47
CA PHE A 264 17.99 13.43 -10.45
C PHE A 264 19.06 13.62 -9.36
N ASP A 265 20.33 13.73 -9.76
CA ASP A 265 21.36 14.34 -8.92
C ASP A 265 21.09 15.85 -8.83
N LEU A 266 20.66 16.30 -7.66
CA LEU A 266 20.64 17.72 -7.29
C LEU A 266 22.07 18.12 -6.89
N PRO A 267 22.68 19.14 -7.51
CA PRO A 267 23.95 19.66 -7.00
C PRO A 267 23.72 20.41 -5.68
N HIS A 268 24.45 19.99 -4.64
CA HIS A 268 24.67 20.76 -3.41
C HIS A 268 25.66 21.89 -3.62
#